data_AF-A0A1A7W8P1-F1
#
_entry.id   AF-A0A1A7W8P1-F1
#
_cell.length_a   1.000
_cell.length_b   1.000
_cell.length_c   1.000
_cell.angle_alpha   90.00
_cell.angle_beta   90.00
_cell.angle_gamma   90.00
#
_symmetry.space_group_name_H-M   'P 1'
#
loop_
_entity.id
_entity.type
_entity.pdbx_description
1 polymer ?
#
loop_
_entity_poly.entity_id
_entity_poly.type
_entity_poly.pdbx_seq_one_letter_code
_entity_poly.pdbx_strand_id
1 'polypeptide(L)' 'TDEVIKGLCERGKKNLLLVPIAFTSDHIETLHELDIEYAQVLGEECGVENIRRAESLNGNPLFMK' A
#
# COMPACT_ATOMS: atom_id res chain seq x y z
N THR A 1 7.63 1.30 6.77
CA THR A 1 7.15 1.51 5.38
C THR A 1 6.81 2.97 5.17
N ASP A 2 6.08 3.55 6.11
CA ASP A 2 6.04 4.98 6.44
C ASP A 2 7.27 5.85 6.05
N GLU A 3 8.46 5.60 6.60
CA GLU A 3 9.65 6.44 6.34
C GLU A 3 10.06 6.41 4.88
N VAL A 4 9.85 5.27 4.21
CA VAL A 4 10.13 5.11 2.78
C VAL A 4 9.13 5.90 1.95
N ILE A 5 7.84 5.88 2.31
CA ILE A 5 6.81 6.69 1.64
C ILE A 5 7.15 8.18 1.78
N LYS A 6 7.43 8.66 3.00
CA LYS A 6 7.86 10.04 3.26
C LYS A 6 9.06 10.42 2.41
N GLY A 7 10.13 9.63 2.48
CA GLY A 7 11.36 9.90 1.75
C GLY A 7 11.21 9.82 0.23
N LEU A 8 10.28 9.02 -0.31
CA LEU A 8 9.98 9.00 -1.74
C LEU A 8 9.26 10.28 -2.18
N CYS A 9 8.30 10.75 -1.39
CA CYS A 9 7.58 12.00 -1.63
C CYS A 9 8.50 13.22 -1.58
N GLU A 10 9.39 13.29 -0.58
CA GLU A 10 10.42 14.35 -0.48
C GLU A 10 11.35 14.38 -1.70
N ARG A 11 11.56 13.23 -2.36
CA ARG A 11 12.34 13.10 -3.60
C ARG A 11 11.48 13.29 -4.86
N GLY A 12 10.26 13.80 -4.73
CA GLY A 12 9.35 14.10 -5.83
C GLY A 12 8.67 12.88 -6.44
N LYS A 13 8.74 11.70 -5.81
CA LYS A 13 8.03 10.49 -6.27
C LYS A 13 6.62 10.47 -5.66
N LYS A 14 5.63 10.90 -6.43
CA LYS A 14 4.24 11.09 -5.98
C LYS A 14 3.23 10.05 -6.46
N ASN A 15 3.71 8.99 -7.10
CA ASN A 15 2.88 7.91 -7.63
C ASN A 15 3.41 6.59 -7.07
N LEU A 16 2.66 5.97 -6.16
CA LEU A 16 3.10 4.83 -5.34
C LEU A 16 2.12 3.65 -5.48
N LEU A 17 2.66 2.43 -5.55
CA LEU A 17 1.90 1.18 -5.51
C LEU A 17 2.43 0.31 -4.38
N LEU A 18 1.60 0.06 -3.37
CA LEU A 18 1.88 -0.83 -2.25
C LEU A 18 1.56 -2.28 -2.66
N VAL A 19 2.44 -3.22 -2.34
CA VAL A 19 2.27 -4.65 -2.64
C VAL A 19 2.42 -5.47 -1.35
N PRO A 20 1.36 -6.11 -0.85
CA PRO A 20 1.41 -6.92 0.37
C PRO A 20 2.08 -8.27 0.10
N ILE A 21 3.41 -8.29 -0.02
CA ILE A 21 4.14 -9.49 -0.50
C ILE A 21 4.18 -10.64 0.51
N ALA A 22 4.02 -10.36 1.80
CA ALA A 22 4.18 -11.35 2.87
C ALA A 22 2.87 -12.04 3.29
N PHE A 23 1.72 -11.54 2.83
CA PHE A 23 0.41 -12.08 3.16
C PHE A 23 -0.39 -12.33 1.88
N THR A 24 -0.99 -13.51 1.78
CA THR A 24 -1.71 -13.94 0.57
C THR A 24 -3.16 -13.50 0.56
N SER A 25 -3.72 -13.16 1.72
CA SER A 25 -5.12 -12.76 1.89
C SER A 25 -5.21 -11.42 2.59
N ASP A 26 -6.33 -10.72 2.43
CA ASP A 26 -6.58 -9.53 3.23
C ASP A 26 -6.74 -9.90 4.72
N HIS A 27 -5.99 -9.19 5.56
CA HIS A 27 -6.03 -9.27 7.02
C HIS A 27 -6.29 -7.87 7.61
N ILE A 28 -6.58 -7.80 8.91
CA ILE A 28 -6.82 -6.52 9.59
C ILE A 28 -5.63 -5.59 9.38
N GLU A 29 -4.41 -6.13 9.47
CA GLU A 29 -3.16 -5.41 9.25
C GLU A 29 -3.06 -4.83 7.84
N THR A 30 -3.38 -5.60 6.79
CA THR A 30 -3.31 -5.10 5.41
C THR A 30 -4.38 -4.05 5.11
N LEU A 31 -5.57 -4.18 5.70
CA LEU A 31 -6.68 -3.24 5.48
C LEU A 31 -6.52 -1.95 6.30
N HIS A 32 -6.00 -2.03 7.52
CA HIS A 32 -5.86 -0.86 8.37
C HIS A 32 -4.54 -0.13 8.08
N GLU A 33 -3.41 -0.83 8.14
CA GLU A 33 -2.09 -0.21 8.02
C GLU A 33 -1.84 0.31 6.60
N LEU A 34 -2.08 -0.50 5.57
CA LEU A 34 -1.78 -0.09 4.19
C LEU A 34 -2.84 0.86 3.61
N ASP A 35 -4.13 0.57 3.78
CA ASP A 35 -5.19 1.32 3.11
C ASP A 35 -5.64 2.57 3.89
N ILE A 36 -5.53 2.60 5.22
CA ILE A 36 -5.91 3.76 6.04
C ILE A 36 -4.66 4.54 6.45
N GLU A 37 -3.76 3.94 7.21
CA GLU A 37 -2.61 4.68 7.78
C GLU A 37 -1.65 5.17 6.69
N TYR A 38 -1.27 4.30 5.73
CA TYR A 38 -0.32 4.68 4.68
C TYR A 38 -0.96 5.37 3.48
N ALA A 39 -2.03 4.81 2.93
CA ALA A 39 -2.61 5.35 1.70
C ALA A 39 -3.42 6.63 1.93
N GLN A 40 -4.23 6.70 3.01
CA GLN A 40 -5.06 7.88 3.28
C GLN A 40 -4.27 8.90 4.10
N VAL A 41 -3.93 8.56 5.35
CA VAL A 41 -3.37 9.55 6.29
C VAL A 41 -1.98 10.01 5.83
N LEU A 42 -1.04 9.08 5.69
CA LEU A 42 0.33 9.44 5.35
C LEU A 42 0.47 9.95 3.90
N GLY A 43 -0.31 9.39 2.98
CA GLY A 43 -0.35 9.82 1.58
C GLY A 43 -0.75 11.30 1.46
N GLU A 44 -1.79 11.71 2.18
CA GLU A 44 -2.23 13.10 2.27
C GLU A 44 -1.18 14.00 2.91
N GLU A 45 -0.61 13.59 4.06
CA GLU A 45 0.42 14.36 4.77
C GLU A 45 1.67 14.62 3.90
N CYS A 46 2.07 13.64 3.08
CA CYS A 46 3.25 13.72 2.24
C CYS A 46 2.99 14.34 0.86
N GLY A 47 1.74 14.68 0.54
CA GLY A 47 1.36 15.24 -0.76
C GLY A 47 1.56 14.28 -1.93
N VAL A 48 1.25 12.99 -1.72
CA VAL A 48 1.17 11.97 -2.78
C VAL A 48 0.02 12.30 -3.73
N GLU A 49 0.23 12.12 -5.03
CA GLU A 49 -0.82 12.33 -6.05
C GLU A 49 -1.66 11.06 -6.24
N ASN A 50 -1.00 9.90 -6.30
CA ASN A 50 -1.67 8.61 -6.42
C ASN A 50 -0.97 7.59 -5.53
N ILE A 51 -1.71 6.99 -4.60
CA ILE A 51 -1.28 5.81 -3.85
C ILE A 51 -2.36 4.75 -3.94
N ARG A 52 -1.96 3.54 -4.31
CA ARG A 52 -2.85 2.38 -4.39
C ARG A 52 -2.18 1.19 -3.76
N ARG A 53 -2.99 0.21 -3.35
CA ARG A 53 -2.53 -1.11 -2.95
C ARG A 53 -2.95 -2.13 -4.00
N ALA A 54 -2.07 -3.07 -4.33
CA ALA A 54 -2.45 -4.25 -5.09
C ALA A 54 -3.37 -5.13 -4.25
N GLU A 55 -4.40 -5.70 -4.88
CA GLU A 55 -5.26 -6.68 -4.20
C GLU A 55 -4.41 -7.85 -3.67
N SER A 56 -4.74 -8.33 -2.48
CA SER A 56 -4.19 -9.58 -1.97
C SER A 56 -4.58 -10.73 -2.92
N LEU A 57 -3.82 -11.82 -2.91
CA LEU A 57 -4.10 -12.96 -3.80
C LEU A 57 -5.48 -13.57 -3.54
N ASN A 58 -5.97 -13.53 -2.30
CA ASN A 58 -7.32 -13.91 -1.90
C ASN A 58 -7.75 -15.23 -2.56
N GLY A 59 -8.90 -15.24 -3.23
CA GLY A 59 -9.45 -16.40 -3.95
C GLY A 59 -9.02 -16.50 -5.40
N ASN A 60 -7.87 -15.94 -5.80
CA ASN A 60 -7.42 -15.98 -7.19
C ASN A 60 -7.23 -17.44 -7.67
N PRO A 61 -7.94 -17.89 -8.72
CA PRO A 61 -7.85 -19.28 -9.20
C PRO A 61 -6.45 -19.72 -9.62
N LEU A 62 -5.60 -18.79 -10.09
CA LEU A 62 -4.22 -19.09 -10.45
C LEU A 62 -3.35 -19.38 -9.22
N PHE A 63 -3.66 -18.75 -8.08
CA PHE A 63 -2.95 -19.00 -6.82
C PHE A 63 -3.32 -20.35 -6.20
N MET A 64 -4.53 -20.85 -6.48
CA MET A 64 -5.03 -22.15 -6.00
C MET A 64 -4.67 -23.33 -6.92
N LYS A 65 -3.87 -23.11 -7.97
CA LYS A 65 -3.46 -24.12 -8.95
C LYS A 65 -2.07 -24.67 -8.63
#